data_AF-A0A9D6W325-F1
#
_entry.id   AF-A0A9D6W325-F1
#
_cell.length_a   1.000
_cell.length_b   1.000
_cell.length_c   1.000
_cell.angle_alpha   90.00
_cell.angle_beta   90.00
_cell.angle_gamma   90.00
#
_symmetry.space_group_name_H-M   'P 1'
#
loop_
_entity.id
_entity.type
_entity.pdbx_description
1 polymer ?
#
loop_
_entity_poly.entity_id
_entity_poly.type
_entity_poly.pdbx_seq_one_letter_code
_entity_poly.pdbx_strand_id
1 'polypeptide(L)'
;MKPTRGMRSSSSVLVLALVLGAASARAGEPSLAEYVFDGSRVLWFSWITDTHIDFILPLGPAGEEDRLRWATGEGFEVVQPWFMVATGDLTDSTNGISYLSGQQDAEWSLYRQIVADENGMGPEFYFDIAGNHDTYSDGAQEHYLAFSVQGVATGTTQHTWRIDAPWGASYAFVEVATSSNGGEPWLDVTQPAELTPDELAEVESFLTAGDDADLAIVFGHHPFDSFDGAGELRAAMMRHGVGHYMAGHSHDLDFASYEGGSIVQTRSDSLGQSGANNFAVVAVDADAVSWKWISLTDPPPPYPIVLITAPVDARLGAGDDFVNPWAPPVPATCTEAPVRALIFDHGDVASARFRWDGGEWTAMAQWPDQPLQWRGRFDASVLTAGLHTLEVEGTGTTTQTTVAQVEFAGGDCTVGEEDLPGADADADGDGDADADGEGGADADADADADASPDVEGETDDVENDDGGETKSAGDGCGCRAAGGGPARAVSAFFLGLTVLAAGRWFRRGTKSAAVGVRR
;
A
#
# COMPACT_ATOMS: atom_id res chain seq x y z
N MET A 1 54.88 61.27 39.16
CA MET A 1 55.02 59.93 39.78
C MET A 1 53.62 59.33 39.93
N LYS A 2 53.34 58.16 39.32
CA LYS A 2 52.21 57.28 39.68
C LYS A 2 52.47 56.70 41.08
N PRO A 3 51.44 56.42 41.89
CA PRO A 3 50.77 55.10 41.87
C PRO A 3 49.24 55.27 42.12
N THR A 4 48.32 54.31 42.14
CA THR A 4 48.24 52.85 42.30
C THR A 4 47.00 52.35 41.53
N ARG A 5 47.07 51.14 40.97
CA ARG A 5 46.04 50.48 40.16
C ARG A 5 45.12 49.66 41.08
N GLY A 6 43.83 49.93 41.08
CA GLY A 6 42.80 49.14 41.76
C GLY A 6 42.23 48.05 40.86
N MET A 7 42.15 46.84 41.39
CA MET A 7 41.48 45.65 40.82
C MET A 7 39.97 45.89 40.67
N ARG A 8 39.41 45.51 39.52
CA ARG A 8 37.98 45.20 39.37
C ARG A 8 37.87 43.82 38.74
N SER A 9 37.22 42.93 39.49
CA SER A 9 36.77 41.60 39.11
C SER A 9 35.60 41.73 38.13
N SER A 10 35.72 41.16 36.94
CA SER A 10 34.62 40.99 35.99
C SER A 10 34.06 39.59 36.16
N SER A 11 32.83 39.48 36.65
CA SER A 11 32.07 38.24 36.69
C SER A 11 31.53 37.96 35.27
N SER A 12 32.06 36.93 34.62
CA SER A 12 31.50 36.40 33.38
C SER A 12 30.34 35.46 33.72
N VAL A 13 29.14 35.81 33.29
CA VAL A 13 27.97 34.92 33.30
C VAL A 13 28.14 33.95 32.14
N LEU A 14 28.37 32.68 32.46
CA LEU A 14 28.40 31.58 31.51
C LEU A 14 26.96 31.21 31.17
N VAL A 15 26.50 31.57 29.97
CA VAL A 15 25.23 31.07 29.41
C VAL A 15 25.49 29.65 28.94
N LEU A 16 25.02 28.67 29.70
CA LEU A 16 25.01 27.28 29.31
C LEU A 16 23.89 27.10 28.28
N ALA A 17 24.22 27.13 27.00
CA ALA A 17 23.32 26.69 25.94
C ALA A 17 23.14 25.18 26.07
N LEU A 18 21.98 24.74 26.55
CA LEU A 18 21.52 23.37 26.37
C LEU A 18 21.32 23.18 24.86
N VAL A 19 22.26 22.48 24.22
CA VAL A 19 22.01 21.88 22.91
C VAL A 19 21.15 20.66 23.20
N LEU A 20 19.83 20.85 23.12
CA LEU A 20 18.93 19.73 22.85
C LEU A 20 19.36 19.19 21.49
N GLY A 21 20.00 18.03 21.48
CA GLY A 21 20.11 17.25 20.26
C GLY A 21 18.69 16.92 19.84
N ALA A 22 18.17 17.63 18.85
CA ALA A 22 17.11 17.08 18.04
C ALA A 22 17.69 15.78 17.49
N ALA A 23 17.08 14.65 17.84
CA ALA A 23 17.17 13.50 16.96
C ALA A 23 16.65 14.04 15.61
N SER A 24 17.56 14.20 14.65
CA SER A 24 17.13 14.48 13.29
C SER A 24 16.26 13.29 12.91
N ALA A 25 14.97 13.52 12.69
CA ALA A 25 14.11 12.54 12.05
C ALA A 25 14.87 12.04 10.81
N ARG A 26 15.17 10.74 10.78
CA ARG A 26 15.98 10.13 9.72
C ARG A 26 15.16 9.95 8.46
N ALA A 27 13.87 9.71 8.59
CA ALA A 27 12.98 9.51 7.46
C ALA A 27 12.80 10.83 6.68
N GLY A 28 12.58 10.75 5.37
CA GLY A 28 12.35 11.91 4.48
C GLY A 28 13.53 12.25 3.56
N GLU A 29 14.60 11.47 3.57
CA GLU A 29 15.67 11.57 2.57
C GLU A 29 15.54 10.41 1.57
N PRO A 30 15.16 10.68 0.30
CA PRO A 30 15.07 9.66 -0.75
C PRO A 30 16.37 8.86 -0.99
N SER A 31 17.49 9.31 -0.40
CA SER A 31 18.78 8.62 -0.43
C SER A 31 18.93 7.50 0.60
N LEU A 32 17.93 7.23 1.44
CA LEU A 32 17.96 6.10 2.39
C LEU A 32 17.60 4.76 1.74
N ALA A 33 16.87 4.78 0.61
CA ALA A 33 16.68 3.59 -0.18
C ALA A 33 18.03 3.15 -0.77
N GLU A 34 18.48 1.95 -0.40
CA GLU A 34 19.76 1.40 -0.85
C GLU A 34 19.54 0.09 -1.60
N TYR A 35 20.22 -0.07 -2.72
CA TYR A 35 20.35 -1.40 -3.30
C TYR A 35 21.40 -2.16 -2.50
N VAL A 36 20.99 -3.18 -1.75
CA VAL A 36 21.90 -4.17 -1.15
C VAL A 36 21.92 -5.45 -1.97
N PHE A 37 22.95 -6.27 -1.84
CA PHE A 37 22.97 -7.58 -2.50
C PHE A 37 22.14 -8.62 -1.78
N ASP A 38 22.15 -8.58 -0.46
CA ASP A 38 21.40 -9.51 0.36
C ASP A 38 19.90 -9.29 0.13
N GLY A 39 19.23 -10.29 -0.42
CA GLY A 39 17.80 -10.27 -0.68
C GLY A 39 16.97 -10.49 0.59
N SER A 40 17.61 -10.63 1.75
CA SER A 40 16.92 -10.94 3.01
C SER A 40 15.99 -9.82 3.51
N ARG A 41 16.20 -8.56 3.07
CA ARG A 41 15.50 -7.37 3.57
C ARG A 41 14.28 -6.99 2.73
N VAL A 42 13.40 -7.95 2.47
CA VAL A 42 12.22 -7.75 1.63
C VAL A 42 10.93 -8.08 2.38
N LEU A 43 10.05 -7.08 2.47
CA LEU A 43 8.68 -7.19 2.96
C LEU A 43 7.72 -6.85 1.81
N TRP A 44 6.58 -7.53 1.71
CA TRP A 44 5.54 -7.15 0.76
C TRP A 44 4.15 -7.28 1.37
N PHE A 45 3.24 -6.46 0.87
CA PHE A 45 1.85 -6.40 1.27
C PHE A 45 0.95 -6.22 0.06
N SER A 46 -0.33 -6.52 0.23
CA SER A 46 -1.35 -6.28 -0.79
C SER A 46 -2.12 -5.00 -0.49
N TRP A 47 -2.53 -4.30 -1.54
CA TRP A 47 -3.31 -3.08 -1.42
C TRP A 47 -4.49 -3.08 -2.38
N ILE A 48 -5.67 -2.84 -1.82
CA ILE A 48 -6.94 -2.65 -2.52
C ILE A 48 -7.60 -1.36 -2.05
N THR A 49 -8.55 -0.86 -2.82
CA THR A 49 -9.33 0.34 -2.49
C THR A 49 -10.66 0.31 -3.23
N ASP A 50 -11.64 1.10 -2.77
CA ASP A 50 -12.88 1.37 -3.47
C ASP A 50 -13.56 0.06 -3.91
N THR A 51 -13.89 -0.78 -2.91
CA THR A 51 -14.47 -2.10 -3.15
C THR A 51 -15.93 -2.01 -3.58
N HIS A 52 -16.64 -0.96 -3.17
CA HIS A 52 -18.01 -0.63 -3.53
C HIS A 52 -18.97 -1.82 -3.48
N ILE A 53 -19.02 -2.53 -2.34
CA ILE A 53 -19.99 -3.60 -2.17
C ILE A 53 -21.42 -3.01 -2.24
N ASP A 54 -22.19 -3.43 -3.24
CA ASP A 54 -23.62 -3.08 -3.44
C ASP A 54 -24.49 -4.35 -3.37
N PHE A 55 -25.66 -4.24 -2.74
CA PHE A 55 -26.58 -5.35 -2.51
C PHE A 55 -27.74 -5.45 -3.52
N ILE A 56 -28.17 -4.35 -4.17
CA ILE A 56 -29.51 -4.32 -4.80
C ILE A 56 -29.52 -4.43 -6.33
N LEU A 57 -28.52 -3.96 -7.06
CA LEU A 57 -28.46 -4.15 -8.51
C LEU A 57 -27.01 -4.04 -8.97
N PRO A 58 -26.46 -4.97 -9.77
CA PRO A 58 -25.19 -4.76 -10.45
C PRO A 58 -25.38 -3.68 -11.53
N LEU A 59 -25.41 -2.41 -11.13
CA LEU A 59 -25.30 -1.26 -12.03
C LEU A 59 -23.83 -0.94 -12.33
N GLY A 60 -22.91 -1.41 -11.49
CA GLY A 60 -21.48 -1.50 -11.76
C GLY A 60 -21.12 -2.67 -12.69
N PRO A 61 -19.86 -2.75 -13.17
CA PRO A 61 -19.40 -3.93 -13.88
C PRO A 61 -19.57 -5.16 -12.98
N ALA A 62 -20.39 -6.13 -13.40
CA ALA A 62 -20.63 -7.36 -12.65
C ALA A 62 -19.30 -7.96 -12.12
N GLY A 63 -19.20 -8.17 -10.80
CA GLY A 63 -18.07 -8.85 -10.16
C GLY A 63 -17.36 -8.11 -9.04
N GLU A 64 -17.89 -7.04 -8.46
CA GLU A 64 -17.33 -6.37 -7.26
C GLU A 64 -17.08 -7.36 -6.12
N GLU A 65 -18.12 -8.11 -5.73
CA GLU A 65 -18.04 -9.17 -4.73
C GLU A 65 -17.01 -10.24 -5.11
N ASP A 66 -17.02 -10.70 -6.36
CA ASP A 66 -16.11 -11.74 -6.85
C ASP A 66 -14.65 -11.30 -6.78
N ARG A 67 -14.36 -10.03 -7.08
CA ARG A 67 -13.02 -9.47 -6.97
C ARG A 67 -12.59 -9.31 -5.53
N LEU A 68 -13.48 -8.89 -4.62
CA LEU A 68 -13.16 -8.84 -3.19
C LEU A 68 -12.92 -10.25 -2.63
N ARG A 69 -13.76 -11.22 -3.01
CA ARG A 69 -13.61 -12.64 -2.67
C ARG A 69 -12.31 -13.21 -3.17
N TRP A 70 -11.91 -12.88 -4.40
CA TRP A 70 -10.62 -13.28 -4.93
C TRP A 70 -9.47 -12.60 -4.18
N ALA A 71 -9.51 -11.28 -3.99
CA ALA A 71 -8.42 -10.52 -3.37
C ALA A 71 -8.14 -10.99 -1.94
N THR A 72 -9.19 -11.18 -1.14
CA THR A 72 -9.08 -11.66 0.25
C THR A 72 -8.99 -13.19 0.36
N GLY A 73 -9.22 -13.94 -0.71
CA GLY A 73 -9.08 -15.39 -0.75
C GLY A 73 -7.82 -15.80 -1.52
N GLU A 74 -8.02 -16.35 -2.72
CA GLU A 74 -6.95 -16.86 -3.61
C GLU A 74 -5.80 -15.87 -3.80
N GLY A 75 -6.09 -14.58 -4.00
CA GLY A 75 -5.08 -13.54 -4.17
C GLY A 75 -4.15 -13.43 -2.95
N PHE A 76 -4.71 -13.41 -1.75
CA PHE A 76 -3.94 -13.41 -0.51
C PHE A 76 -3.14 -14.71 -0.34
N GLU A 77 -3.74 -15.86 -0.64
CA GLU A 77 -3.07 -17.17 -0.56
C GLU A 77 -1.89 -17.31 -1.53
N VAL A 78 -2.01 -16.77 -2.75
CA VAL A 78 -0.97 -16.83 -3.79
C VAL A 78 0.13 -15.80 -3.54
N VAL A 79 -0.22 -14.57 -3.14
CA VAL A 79 0.77 -13.52 -2.88
C VAL A 79 1.49 -13.75 -1.55
N GLN A 80 0.83 -14.40 -0.58
CA GLN A 80 1.32 -14.58 0.79
C GLN A 80 1.87 -13.27 1.38
N PRO A 81 1.09 -12.17 1.33
CA PRO A 81 1.56 -10.89 1.83
C PRO A 81 1.66 -10.92 3.36
N TRP A 82 2.47 -10.04 3.93
CA TRP A 82 2.54 -9.87 5.39
C TRP A 82 1.24 -9.33 5.96
N PHE A 83 0.56 -8.46 5.20
CA PHE A 83 -0.75 -7.91 5.48
C PHE A 83 -1.41 -7.40 4.19
N MET A 84 -2.68 -7.06 4.28
CA MET A 84 -3.45 -6.39 3.23
C MET A 84 -4.04 -5.08 3.78
N VAL A 85 -4.09 -4.05 2.94
CA VAL A 85 -4.72 -2.76 3.25
C VAL A 85 -5.87 -2.48 2.29
N ALA A 86 -6.99 -2.01 2.81
CA ALA A 86 -8.17 -1.55 2.08
C ALA A 86 -8.45 -0.07 2.38
N THR A 87 -8.10 0.82 1.43
CA THR A 87 -8.12 2.28 1.67
C THR A 87 -9.48 2.94 1.45
N GLY A 88 -10.58 2.33 1.91
CA GLY A 88 -11.91 2.95 1.94
C GLY A 88 -12.83 2.67 0.76
N ASP A 89 -14.03 3.25 0.84
CA ASP A 89 -15.20 2.95 0.03
C ASP A 89 -15.46 1.43 -0.01
N LEU A 90 -15.61 0.89 1.20
CA LEU A 90 -15.86 -0.53 1.48
C LEU A 90 -17.27 -0.93 1.00
N THR A 91 -18.23 -0.03 1.17
CA THR A 91 -19.61 -0.18 0.70
C THR A 91 -19.95 0.89 -0.33
N ASP A 92 -20.93 0.65 -1.18
CA ASP A 92 -21.36 1.66 -2.15
C ASP A 92 -22.34 2.67 -1.53
N SER A 93 -23.15 2.29 -0.52
CA SER A 93 -24.07 3.18 0.19
C SER A 93 -25.07 3.93 -0.70
N THR A 94 -25.26 3.47 -1.93
CA THR A 94 -26.23 4.04 -2.89
C THR A 94 -27.48 3.20 -3.06
N ASN A 95 -27.52 2.00 -2.46
CA ASN A 95 -28.60 1.03 -2.63
C ASN A 95 -28.91 0.79 -4.12
N GLY A 96 -27.87 0.78 -4.96
CA GLY A 96 -27.92 0.67 -6.41
C GLY A 96 -28.72 1.74 -7.15
N ILE A 97 -29.11 2.87 -6.54
CA ILE A 97 -29.99 3.87 -7.19
C ILE A 97 -29.64 5.33 -6.85
N SER A 98 -29.28 5.66 -5.61
CA SER A 98 -29.09 7.06 -5.19
C SER A 98 -28.17 7.19 -3.99
N TYR A 99 -27.15 8.06 -4.12
CA TYR A 99 -26.28 8.54 -3.03
C TYR A 99 -27.01 9.28 -1.87
N LEU A 100 -28.34 9.25 -1.82
CA LEU A 100 -29.19 9.78 -0.75
C LEU A 100 -29.74 8.67 0.15
N SER A 101 -29.50 7.39 -0.16
CA SER A 101 -29.98 6.27 0.63
C SER A 101 -29.24 6.12 1.96
N GLY A 102 -27.98 6.58 2.01
CA GLY A 102 -27.09 6.34 3.15
C GLY A 102 -26.70 4.86 3.27
N GLN A 103 -26.12 4.52 4.41
CA GLN A 103 -25.64 3.18 4.73
C GLN A 103 -26.73 2.11 4.59
N GLN A 104 -26.35 0.93 4.07
CA GLN A 104 -27.22 -0.24 3.97
C GLN A 104 -26.64 -1.41 4.77
N ASP A 105 -27.37 -1.89 5.79
CA ASP A 105 -26.96 -3.05 6.61
C ASP A 105 -26.57 -4.27 5.77
N ALA A 106 -27.24 -4.47 4.62
CA ALA A 106 -27.00 -5.60 3.74
C ALA A 106 -25.65 -5.53 3.01
N GLU A 107 -25.21 -4.34 2.61
CA GLU A 107 -23.90 -4.12 1.98
C GLU A 107 -22.78 -4.38 3.00
N TRP A 108 -22.90 -3.81 4.20
CA TRP A 108 -21.95 -4.03 5.29
C TRP A 108 -21.91 -5.48 5.77
N SER A 109 -23.07 -6.13 5.87
CA SER A 109 -23.14 -7.56 6.22
C SER A 109 -22.45 -8.41 5.15
N LEU A 110 -22.62 -8.08 3.87
CA LEU A 110 -21.98 -8.78 2.76
C LEU A 110 -20.46 -8.54 2.72
N TYR A 111 -20.02 -7.30 2.92
CA TYR A 111 -18.60 -6.96 3.06
C TYR A 111 -17.95 -7.81 4.16
N ARG A 112 -18.52 -7.77 5.37
CA ARG A 112 -18.04 -8.56 6.50
C ARG A 112 -18.08 -10.06 6.23
N GLN A 113 -19.14 -10.56 5.59
CA GLN A 113 -19.27 -11.96 5.22
C GLN A 113 -18.11 -12.39 4.32
N ILE A 114 -17.80 -11.61 3.27
CA ILE A 114 -16.74 -11.93 2.32
C ILE A 114 -15.38 -11.90 3.02
N VAL A 115 -15.07 -10.79 3.69
CA VAL A 115 -13.74 -10.51 4.24
C VAL A 115 -13.46 -11.41 5.44
N ALA A 116 -14.32 -11.39 6.45
CA ALA A 116 -14.08 -12.07 7.73
C ALA A 116 -14.62 -13.51 7.74
N ASP A 117 -15.90 -13.73 7.39
CA ASP A 117 -16.53 -15.03 7.63
C ASP A 117 -16.11 -16.09 6.61
N GLU A 118 -15.93 -15.70 5.35
CA GLU A 118 -15.59 -16.62 4.26
C GLU A 118 -14.08 -16.75 4.05
N ASN A 119 -13.34 -15.64 4.08
CA ASN A 119 -11.91 -15.61 3.81
C ASN A 119 -11.02 -15.43 5.05
N GLY A 120 -11.62 -15.30 6.24
CA GLY A 120 -10.88 -15.34 7.50
C GLY A 120 -9.96 -14.14 7.74
N MET A 121 -10.20 -13.00 7.09
CA MET A 121 -9.39 -11.79 7.27
C MET A 121 -9.58 -11.21 8.67
N GLY A 122 -8.52 -11.30 9.49
CA GLY A 122 -8.48 -10.81 10.87
C GLY A 122 -7.74 -9.48 11.02
N PRO A 123 -7.95 -8.76 12.15
CA PRO A 123 -7.37 -7.44 12.38
C PRO A 123 -5.84 -7.43 12.53
N GLU A 124 -5.20 -8.59 12.63
CA GLU A 124 -3.76 -8.74 12.69
C GLU A 124 -3.05 -8.65 11.33
N PHE A 125 -3.77 -8.82 10.21
CA PHE A 125 -3.19 -8.76 8.87
C PHE A 125 -4.10 -8.14 7.80
N TYR A 126 -5.31 -7.68 8.13
CA TYR A 126 -6.18 -6.95 7.23
C TYR A 126 -6.57 -5.61 7.84
N PHE A 127 -6.17 -4.53 7.21
CA PHE A 127 -6.35 -3.16 7.68
C PHE A 127 -7.29 -2.42 6.74
N ASP A 128 -8.45 -2.00 7.24
CA ASP A 128 -9.46 -1.28 6.46
C ASP A 128 -9.78 0.08 7.10
N ILE A 129 -9.95 1.10 6.27
CA ILE A 129 -10.42 2.43 6.70
C ILE A 129 -11.74 2.76 6.04
N ALA A 130 -12.46 3.73 6.59
CA ALA A 130 -13.64 4.27 5.94
C ALA A 130 -13.28 5.23 4.79
N GLY A 131 -14.04 5.13 3.69
CA GLY A 131 -14.10 6.16 2.64
C GLY A 131 -15.32 7.06 2.79
N ASN A 132 -15.55 7.95 1.82
CA ASN A 132 -16.73 8.82 1.89
C ASN A 132 -18.04 8.04 1.74
N HIS A 133 -18.08 6.98 0.93
CA HIS A 133 -19.28 6.15 0.79
C HIS A 133 -19.67 5.49 2.11
N ASP A 134 -18.69 5.09 2.90
CA ASP A 134 -18.88 4.44 4.21
C ASP A 134 -19.40 5.37 5.31
N THR A 135 -19.48 6.68 5.03
CA THR A 135 -19.93 7.69 6.00
C THR A 135 -21.21 8.41 5.60
N TYR A 136 -21.74 8.19 4.38
CA TYR A 136 -22.97 8.86 3.95
C TYR A 136 -24.14 8.55 4.89
N SER A 137 -24.70 9.62 5.46
CA SER A 137 -25.74 9.62 6.52
C SER A 137 -25.34 8.91 7.82
N ASP A 138 -24.05 8.71 8.05
CA ASP A 138 -23.49 8.02 9.22
C ASP A 138 -22.22 8.72 9.73
N GLY A 139 -22.35 9.97 10.19
CA GLY A 139 -21.18 10.79 10.60
C GLY A 139 -20.43 10.25 11.81
N ALA A 140 -21.08 9.46 12.66
CA ALA A 140 -20.42 8.76 13.76
C ALA A 140 -19.74 7.44 13.30
N GLN A 141 -19.91 7.08 12.03
CA GLN A 141 -19.36 5.87 11.39
C GLN A 141 -19.78 4.60 12.15
N GLU A 142 -21.03 4.55 12.63
CA GLU A 142 -21.55 3.42 13.41
C GLU A 142 -21.47 2.10 12.63
N HIS A 143 -21.67 2.14 11.30
CA HIS A 143 -21.59 0.94 10.46
C HIS A 143 -20.14 0.47 10.29
N TYR A 144 -19.22 1.38 10.00
CA TYR A 144 -17.80 1.05 9.95
C TYR A 144 -17.36 0.37 11.26
N LEU A 145 -17.65 1.00 12.41
CA LEU A 145 -17.30 0.46 13.73
C LEU A 145 -17.99 -0.87 14.08
N ALA A 146 -19.12 -1.19 13.43
CA ALA A 146 -19.87 -2.42 13.68
C ALA A 146 -19.53 -3.57 12.72
N PHE A 147 -19.00 -3.28 11.52
CA PHE A 147 -18.84 -4.28 10.46
C PHE A 147 -17.44 -4.43 9.91
N SER A 148 -16.64 -3.34 9.83
CA SER A 148 -15.27 -3.40 9.32
C SER A 148 -14.35 -4.19 10.23
N VAL A 149 -13.23 -4.66 9.71
CA VAL A 149 -12.30 -5.49 10.48
C VAL A 149 -11.63 -4.66 11.57
N GLN A 150 -11.05 -3.52 11.21
CA GLN A 150 -10.33 -2.67 12.17
C GLN A 150 -11.30 -1.92 13.09
N GLY A 151 -12.40 -1.38 12.55
CA GLY A 151 -13.41 -0.66 13.34
C GLY A 151 -13.98 -1.51 14.47
N VAL A 152 -14.27 -2.79 14.21
CA VAL A 152 -14.75 -3.73 15.23
C VAL A 152 -13.65 -4.09 16.24
N ALA A 153 -12.41 -4.24 15.79
CA ALA A 153 -11.30 -4.66 16.64
C ALA A 153 -10.84 -3.56 17.59
N THR A 154 -10.79 -2.32 17.13
CA THR A 154 -10.20 -1.19 17.88
C THR A 154 -11.26 -0.25 18.46
N GLY A 155 -12.44 -0.17 17.84
CA GLY A 155 -13.45 0.84 18.18
C GLY A 155 -13.04 2.26 17.78
N THR A 156 -12.08 2.41 16.87
CA THR A 156 -11.58 3.69 16.36
C THR A 156 -11.67 3.73 14.83
N THR A 157 -11.50 4.92 14.23
CA THR A 157 -11.52 5.14 12.77
C THR A 157 -10.12 5.33 12.19
N GLN A 158 -9.14 5.67 13.04
CA GLN A 158 -7.73 5.79 12.67
C GLN A 158 -6.94 4.65 13.33
N HIS A 159 -5.96 4.11 12.60
CA HIS A 159 -5.20 2.95 13.05
C HIS A 159 -3.71 3.14 12.79
N THR A 160 -2.90 2.44 13.55
CA THR A 160 -1.47 2.33 13.30
C THR A 160 -0.99 0.94 13.68
N TRP A 161 -0.03 0.43 12.92
CA TRP A 161 0.65 -0.81 13.24
C TRP A 161 2.13 -0.71 12.86
N ARG A 162 2.90 -1.66 13.37
CA ARG A 162 4.34 -1.74 13.19
C ARG A 162 4.72 -3.17 12.85
N ILE A 163 5.71 -3.32 12.00
CA ILE A 163 6.35 -4.59 11.69
C ILE A 163 7.82 -4.47 12.04
N ASP A 164 8.24 -5.19 13.08
CA ASP A 164 9.65 -5.42 13.37
C ASP A 164 10.09 -6.67 12.59
N ALA A 165 10.90 -6.46 11.55
CA ALA A 165 11.28 -7.51 10.63
C ALA A 165 12.42 -8.39 11.20
N PRO A 166 12.51 -9.68 10.82
CA PRO A 166 13.56 -10.59 11.29
C PRO A 166 15.00 -10.14 11.01
N TRP A 167 15.19 -9.26 10.02
CA TRP A 167 16.48 -8.65 9.67
C TRP A 167 16.80 -7.38 10.48
N GLY A 168 16.03 -7.08 11.52
CA GLY A 168 16.30 -5.99 12.46
C GLY A 168 15.82 -4.61 12.02
N ALA A 169 15.23 -4.48 10.82
CA ALA A 169 14.55 -3.25 10.40
C ALA A 169 13.14 -3.18 10.97
N SER A 170 12.59 -1.98 11.02
CA SER A 170 11.19 -1.77 11.38
C SER A 170 10.45 -0.84 10.42
N TYR A 171 9.19 -1.19 10.19
CA TYR A 171 8.27 -0.47 9.33
C TYR A 171 7.05 0.01 10.11
N ALA A 172 6.73 1.30 10.02
CA ALA A 172 5.56 1.90 10.63
C ALA A 172 4.49 2.22 9.58
N PHE A 173 3.24 1.98 9.93
CA PHE A 173 2.11 2.22 9.05
C PHE A 173 1.02 2.97 9.79
N VAL A 174 0.40 3.94 9.12
CA VAL A 174 -0.62 4.80 9.71
C VAL A 174 -1.78 4.94 8.75
N GLU A 175 -2.99 4.65 9.22
CA GLU A 175 -4.24 4.80 8.51
C GLU A 175 -5.01 6.01 9.03
N VAL A 176 -5.40 6.90 8.11
CA VAL A 176 -5.97 8.20 8.42
C VAL A 176 -7.39 8.30 7.86
N ALA A 177 -8.37 8.50 8.74
CA ALA A 177 -9.78 8.59 8.41
C ALA A 177 -10.11 9.95 7.79
N THR A 178 -9.88 10.10 6.49
CA THR A 178 -10.08 11.37 5.78
C THR A 178 -11.53 11.66 5.41
N SER A 179 -12.46 10.74 5.67
CA SER A 179 -13.90 10.90 5.42
C SER A 179 -14.52 12.01 6.26
N SER A 180 -15.67 12.54 5.83
CA SER A 180 -16.36 13.59 6.58
C SER A 180 -16.87 13.10 7.94
N ASN A 181 -16.66 13.90 8.98
CA ASN A 181 -17.20 13.66 10.32
C ASN A 181 -18.71 13.99 10.45
N GLY A 182 -19.28 14.68 9.46
CA GLY A 182 -20.70 15.04 9.45
C GLY A 182 -21.62 13.96 8.90
N GLY A 183 -21.07 13.03 8.10
CA GLY A 183 -21.83 12.01 7.38
C GLY A 183 -22.83 12.61 6.40
N GLU A 184 -22.54 13.77 5.82
CA GLU A 184 -23.47 14.40 4.89
C GLU A 184 -23.56 13.59 3.59
N PRO A 185 -24.75 13.46 2.99
CA PRO A 185 -24.90 12.69 1.75
C PRO A 185 -24.18 13.40 0.59
N TRP A 186 -23.79 12.65 -0.45
CA TRP A 186 -22.97 13.14 -1.58
C TRP A 186 -23.39 14.49 -2.20
N LEU A 187 -24.70 14.79 -2.24
CA LEU A 187 -25.20 16.06 -2.82
C LEU A 187 -24.99 17.29 -1.92
N ASP A 188 -24.66 17.07 -0.66
CA ASP A 188 -24.47 18.14 0.31
C ASP A 188 -23.01 18.58 0.33
N VAL A 189 -22.72 19.60 -0.48
CA VAL A 189 -21.40 20.23 -0.59
C VAL A 189 -21.02 21.08 0.64
N THR A 190 -21.77 21.00 1.75
CA THR A 190 -21.55 21.89 2.90
C THR A 190 -20.56 21.36 3.94
N GLN A 191 -20.21 20.07 3.90
CA GLN A 191 -19.16 19.46 4.73
C GLN A 191 -18.24 18.61 3.84
N PRO A 192 -17.04 19.09 3.48
CA PRO A 192 -16.10 18.27 2.73
C PRO A 192 -15.56 17.13 3.59
N ALA A 193 -14.90 16.17 2.94
CA ALA A 193 -13.92 15.31 3.59
C ALA A 193 -12.94 16.19 4.39
N GLU A 194 -12.61 15.80 5.61
CA GLU A 194 -11.81 16.61 6.51
C GLU A 194 -11.01 15.77 7.51
N LEU A 195 -9.94 16.35 8.04
CA LEU A 195 -9.34 15.94 9.31
C LEU A 195 -9.48 17.07 10.32
N THR A 196 -10.18 16.77 11.41
CA THR A 196 -10.30 17.69 12.54
C THR A 196 -8.96 17.90 13.25
N PRO A 197 -8.81 18.99 14.03
CA PRO A 197 -7.61 19.20 14.84
C PRO A 197 -7.31 18.05 15.82
N ASP A 198 -8.33 17.36 16.32
CA ASP A 198 -8.16 16.24 17.25
C ASP A 198 -7.67 14.98 16.50
N GLU A 199 -8.22 14.69 15.32
CA GLU A 199 -7.75 13.60 14.45
C GLU A 199 -6.32 13.83 13.97
N LEU A 200 -5.98 15.06 13.56
CA LEU A 200 -4.61 15.43 13.20
C LEU A 200 -3.64 15.29 14.38
N ALA A 201 -4.08 15.61 15.60
CA ALA A 201 -3.25 15.42 16.79
C ALA A 201 -3.03 13.94 17.13
N GLU A 202 -4.03 13.10 16.87
CA GLU A 202 -3.91 11.64 16.98
C GLU A 202 -2.94 11.08 15.92
N VAL A 203 -3.05 11.51 14.66
CA VAL A 203 -2.11 11.12 13.60
C VAL A 203 -0.68 11.56 13.95
N GLU A 204 -0.48 12.78 14.45
CA GLU A 204 0.83 13.24 14.93
C GLU A 204 1.37 12.32 16.03
N SER A 205 0.50 11.81 16.91
CA SER A 205 0.91 10.88 17.97
C SER A 205 1.34 9.52 17.42
N PHE A 206 0.69 9.01 16.38
CA PHE A 206 1.08 7.78 15.68
C PHE A 206 2.42 7.95 14.97
N LEU A 207 2.58 9.06 14.25
CA LEU A 207 3.83 9.39 13.57
C LEU A 207 4.99 9.55 14.56
N THR A 208 4.77 10.23 15.69
CA THR A 208 5.75 10.35 16.77
C THR A 208 6.13 8.99 17.36
N ALA A 209 5.18 8.08 17.50
CA ALA A 209 5.44 6.73 17.99
C ALA A 209 6.24 5.87 17.01
N GLY A 210 6.22 6.21 15.71
CA GLY A 210 6.96 5.56 14.64
C GLY A 210 8.25 6.27 14.21
N ASP A 211 8.69 7.33 14.90
CA ASP A 211 9.87 8.14 14.52
C ASP A 211 11.19 7.34 14.45
N ASP A 212 11.22 6.17 15.09
CA ASP A 212 12.36 5.26 15.11
C ASP A 212 12.27 4.14 14.07
N ALA A 213 11.21 4.08 13.26
CA ALA A 213 11.09 3.14 12.15
C ALA A 213 12.03 3.53 11.00
N ASP A 214 12.52 2.53 10.27
CA ASP A 214 13.39 2.74 9.10
C ASP A 214 12.61 3.31 7.92
N LEU A 215 11.33 2.93 7.79
CA LEU A 215 10.40 3.49 6.82
C LEU A 215 8.99 3.58 7.42
N ALA A 216 8.29 4.67 7.10
CA ALA A 216 6.90 4.88 7.43
C ALA A 216 6.06 5.11 6.17
N ILE A 217 4.83 4.58 6.16
CA ILE A 217 3.85 4.78 5.08
C ILE A 217 2.52 5.23 5.70
N VAL A 218 1.92 6.27 5.13
CA VAL A 218 0.59 6.74 5.53
C VAL A 218 -0.43 6.33 4.46
N PHE A 219 -1.58 5.85 4.90
CA PHE A 219 -2.73 5.50 4.08
C PHE A 219 -3.89 6.43 4.42
N GLY A 220 -4.69 6.77 3.42
CA GLY A 220 -5.95 7.45 3.60
C GLY A 220 -6.85 7.20 2.40
N HIS A 221 -8.14 7.53 2.49
CA HIS A 221 -9.04 7.31 1.37
C HIS A 221 -8.89 8.42 0.32
N HIS A 222 -8.97 9.68 0.76
CA HIS A 222 -8.94 10.85 -0.10
C HIS A 222 -7.51 11.27 -0.47
N PRO A 223 -7.24 11.65 -1.74
CA PRO A 223 -6.01 12.33 -2.10
C PRO A 223 -5.89 13.72 -1.45
N PHE A 224 -4.66 14.24 -1.34
CA PHE A 224 -4.38 15.51 -0.66
C PHE A 224 -5.11 16.75 -1.21
N ASP A 225 -5.65 16.68 -2.42
CA ASP A 225 -6.41 17.77 -3.04
C ASP A 225 -7.93 17.67 -2.85
N SER A 226 -8.42 16.68 -2.10
CA SER A 226 -9.85 16.43 -1.92
C SER A 226 -10.35 16.45 -0.46
N PHE A 227 -9.53 16.83 0.53
CA PHE A 227 -9.98 16.99 1.91
C PHE A 227 -9.33 18.19 2.65
N ASP A 228 -10.07 18.76 3.59
CA ASP A 228 -9.58 19.81 4.49
C ASP A 228 -8.63 19.21 5.55
N GLY A 229 -7.50 19.87 5.83
CA GLY A 229 -6.46 19.34 6.72
C GLY A 229 -5.31 18.61 6.01
N ALA A 230 -5.37 18.45 4.68
CA ALA A 230 -4.30 17.83 3.89
C ALA A 230 -2.95 18.57 3.98
N GLY A 231 -2.97 19.89 4.16
CA GLY A 231 -1.74 20.68 4.36
C GLY A 231 -1.06 20.37 5.69
N GLU A 232 -1.85 20.27 6.75
CA GLU A 232 -1.45 19.93 8.10
C GLU A 232 -0.92 18.49 8.17
N LEU A 233 -1.60 17.54 7.53
CA LEU A 233 -1.14 16.15 7.42
C LEU A 233 0.21 16.07 6.70
N ARG A 234 0.37 16.71 5.54
CA ARG A 234 1.67 16.75 4.84
C ARG A 234 2.76 17.40 5.69
N ALA A 235 2.43 18.45 6.45
CA ALA A 235 3.38 19.06 7.36
C ALA A 235 3.78 18.12 8.51
N ALA A 236 2.85 17.30 9.02
CA ALA A 236 3.13 16.25 10.00
C ALA A 236 4.04 15.17 9.41
N MET A 237 3.68 14.64 8.24
CA MET A 237 4.50 13.68 7.50
C MET A 237 5.92 14.20 7.27
N MET A 238 6.10 15.45 6.85
CA MET A 238 7.43 16.05 6.67
C MET A 238 8.23 16.16 7.97
N ARG A 239 7.58 16.44 9.12
CA ARG A 239 8.27 16.50 10.43
C ARG A 239 8.80 15.14 10.88
N HIS A 240 8.04 14.10 10.58
CA HIS A 240 8.32 12.71 10.93
C HIS A 240 8.98 11.91 9.80
N GLY A 241 9.30 12.58 8.69
CA GLY A 241 10.04 11.97 7.60
C GLY A 241 9.27 10.98 6.71
N VAL A 242 7.94 11.01 6.73
CA VAL A 242 7.14 10.07 5.95
C VAL A 242 7.11 10.47 4.49
N GLY A 243 7.64 9.60 3.61
CA GLY A 243 7.77 9.85 2.18
C GLY A 243 6.61 9.37 1.31
N HIS A 244 5.77 8.47 1.83
CA HIS A 244 4.73 7.81 1.04
C HIS A 244 3.34 8.02 1.63
N TYR A 245 2.42 8.50 0.79
CA TYR A 245 0.98 8.54 1.03
C TYR A 245 0.26 7.68 -0.01
N MET A 246 -0.54 6.72 0.41
CA MET A 246 -1.28 5.82 -0.49
C MET A 246 -2.79 6.04 -0.32
N ALA A 247 -3.50 6.27 -1.43
CA ALA A 247 -4.91 6.65 -1.40
C ALA A 247 -5.77 6.07 -2.53
N GLY A 248 -7.08 6.11 -2.34
CA GLY A 248 -8.10 5.63 -3.29
C GLY A 248 -8.95 6.77 -3.85
N HIS A 249 -10.27 6.62 -3.73
CA HIS A 249 -11.34 7.61 -3.96
C HIS A 249 -11.60 7.96 -5.43
N SER A 250 -10.54 8.00 -6.24
CA SER A 250 -10.61 8.62 -7.56
C SER A 250 -10.82 7.62 -8.70
N HIS A 251 -10.69 6.33 -8.41
CA HIS A 251 -10.82 5.22 -9.35
C HIS A 251 -9.88 5.39 -10.55
N ASP A 252 -8.63 5.77 -10.25
CA ASP A 252 -7.55 5.85 -11.21
C ASP A 252 -6.19 5.58 -10.54
N LEU A 253 -5.30 4.95 -11.30
CA LEU A 253 -3.89 4.84 -10.94
C LEU A 253 -3.17 6.13 -11.31
N ASP A 254 -2.62 6.83 -10.33
CA ASP A 254 -1.89 8.08 -10.55
C ASP A 254 -0.85 8.36 -9.46
N PHE A 255 0.11 9.23 -9.78
CA PHE A 255 1.18 9.63 -8.88
C PHE A 255 1.32 11.15 -8.83
N ALA A 256 1.41 11.68 -7.63
CA ALA A 256 1.66 13.10 -7.41
C ALA A 256 2.83 13.31 -6.47
N SER A 257 3.62 14.35 -6.76
CA SER A 257 4.77 14.74 -5.95
C SER A 257 4.45 16.03 -5.21
N TYR A 258 4.74 16.03 -3.91
CA TYR A 258 4.56 17.18 -3.03
C TYR A 258 5.88 17.51 -2.33
N GLU A 259 5.98 18.74 -1.83
CA GLU A 259 7.14 19.22 -1.07
C GLU A 259 8.48 18.96 -1.77
N GLY A 260 8.52 19.20 -3.08
CA GLY A 260 9.72 19.07 -3.90
C GLY A 260 10.19 17.63 -4.13
N GLY A 261 9.32 16.63 -3.98
CA GLY A 261 9.68 15.21 -4.10
C GLY A 261 9.77 14.48 -2.77
N SER A 262 9.70 15.21 -1.66
CA SER A 262 9.81 14.63 -0.32
C SER A 262 8.61 13.76 0.05
N ILE A 263 7.44 14.02 -0.54
CA ILE A 263 6.25 13.16 -0.38
C ILE A 263 5.77 12.74 -1.77
N VAL A 264 5.57 11.44 -1.95
CA VAL A 264 4.88 10.86 -3.11
C VAL A 264 3.52 10.37 -2.66
N GLN A 265 2.47 10.93 -3.27
CA GLN A 265 1.14 10.36 -3.23
C GLN A 265 1.01 9.34 -4.36
N THR A 266 0.57 8.13 -4.02
CA THR A 266 0.18 7.08 -4.96
C THR A 266 -1.31 6.85 -4.84
N ARG A 267 -2.02 6.89 -5.96
CA ARG A 267 -3.45 6.53 -6.04
C ARG A 267 -3.61 5.19 -6.72
N SER A 268 -4.50 4.34 -6.21
CA SER A 268 -4.84 3.07 -6.84
C SER A 268 -6.22 3.13 -7.49
N ASP A 269 -6.38 2.33 -8.53
CA ASP A 269 -7.67 2.17 -9.20
C ASP A 269 -8.62 1.28 -8.36
N SER A 270 -9.92 1.44 -8.58
CA SER A 270 -10.97 0.82 -7.76
C SER A 270 -11.03 -0.69 -7.97
N LEU A 271 -11.07 -1.46 -6.87
CA LEU A 271 -11.29 -2.90 -6.89
C LEU A 271 -12.63 -3.23 -7.54
N GLY A 272 -13.69 -2.57 -7.06
CA GLY A 272 -15.07 -2.85 -7.46
C GLY A 272 -15.43 -2.30 -8.83
N GLN A 273 -15.05 -1.05 -9.10
CA GLN A 273 -15.60 -0.29 -10.21
C GLN A 273 -14.64 -0.09 -11.39
N SER A 274 -13.36 -0.50 -11.27
CA SER A 274 -12.41 -0.40 -12.38
C SER A 274 -12.17 -1.69 -13.17
N GLY A 275 -11.96 -1.49 -14.47
CA GLY A 275 -11.55 -2.52 -15.43
C GLY A 275 -10.04 -2.70 -15.57
N ALA A 276 -9.21 -2.02 -14.77
CA ALA A 276 -7.77 -2.20 -14.78
C ALA A 276 -7.14 -1.85 -13.43
N ASN A 277 -5.92 -2.36 -13.18
CA ASN A 277 -5.05 -1.92 -12.08
C ASN A 277 -5.71 -1.92 -10.70
N ASN A 278 -6.59 -2.90 -10.45
CA ASN A 278 -7.55 -2.87 -9.35
C ASN A 278 -7.12 -3.70 -8.13
N PHE A 279 -5.93 -4.32 -8.20
CA PHE A 279 -5.23 -4.93 -7.06
C PHE A 279 -3.74 -4.64 -7.18
N ALA A 280 -3.09 -4.25 -6.09
CA ALA A 280 -1.66 -3.98 -6.05
C ALA A 280 -0.92 -4.93 -5.11
N VAL A 281 0.26 -5.36 -5.54
CA VAL A 281 1.30 -5.89 -4.64
C VAL A 281 2.35 -4.81 -4.46
N VAL A 282 2.67 -4.50 -3.21
CA VAL A 282 3.67 -3.49 -2.84
C VAL A 282 4.81 -4.19 -2.12
N ALA A 283 6.05 -3.88 -2.48
CA ALA A 283 7.23 -4.40 -1.83
C ALA A 283 8.10 -3.27 -1.29
N VAL A 284 8.63 -3.49 -0.09
CA VAL A 284 9.71 -2.72 0.51
C VAL A 284 10.96 -3.61 0.47
N ASP A 285 11.95 -3.21 -0.32
CA ASP A 285 13.21 -3.92 -0.51
C ASP A 285 14.35 -2.98 -0.12
N ALA A 286 14.93 -3.21 1.06
CA ALA A 286 15.92 -2.31 1.65
C ALA A 286 15.46 -0.84 1.64
N ASP A 287 14.25 -0.65 2.16
CA ASP A 287 13.56 0.64 2.35
C ASP A 287 13.14 1.33 1.04
N ALA A 288 13.39 0.69 -0.11
CA ALA A 288 12.93 1.13 -1.42
C ALA A 288 11.54 0.53 -1.72
N VAL A 289 10.58 1.36 -2.11
CA VAL A 289 9.20 0.92 -2.37
C VAL A 289 8.96 0.67 -3.86
N SER A 290 8.40 -0.49 -4.18
CA SER A 290 8.02 -0.90 -5.55
C SER A 290 6.60 -1.43 -5.58
N TRP A 291 5.95 -1.33 -6.74
CA TRP A 291 4.54 -1.70 -6.91
C TRP A 291 4.31 -2.51 -8.17
N LYS A 292 3.35 -3.43 -8.11
CA LYS A 292 2.78 -4.10 -9.27
C LYS A 292 1.26 -4.11 -9.16
N TRP A 293 0.62 -3.36 -10.04
CA TRP A 293 -0.81 -3.46 -10.26
C TRP A 293 -1.16 -4.60 -11.21
N ILE A 294 -2.29 -5.26 -10.93
CA ILE A 294 -2.89 -6.29 -11.78
C ILE A 294 -4.37 -5.93 -12.03
N SER A 295 -4.90 -6.41 -13.15
CA SER A 295 -6.29 -6.21 -13.53
C SER A 295 -7.07 -7.50 -13.35
N LEU A 296 -8.11 -7.49 -12.51
CA LEU A 296 -8.99 -8.63 -12.22
C LEU A 296 -10.23 -8.71 -13.12
N THR A 297 -10.22 -8.02 -14.25
CA THR A 297 -11.41 -7.78 -15.07
C THR A 297 -11.79 -8.96 -15.96
N ASP A 298 -10.81 -9.74 -16.39
CA ASP A 298 -11.00 -10.97 -17.17
C ASP A 298 -10.35 -12.15 -16.42
N PRO A 299 -11.08 -12.90 -15.57
CA PRO A 299 -10.50 -14.01 -14.83
C PRO A 299 -10.06 -15.16 -15.78
N PRO A 300 -8.97 -15.88 -15.45
CA PRO A 300 -8.14 -15.72 -14.25
C PRO A 300 -7.21 -14.49 -14.33
N PRO A 301 -6.74 -13.96 -13.19
CA PRO A 301 -5.72 -12.93 -13.14
C PRO A 301 -4.47 -13.28 -13.98
N PRO A 302 -3.69 -12.29 -14.43
CA PRO A 302 -2.48 -12.55 -15.20
C PRO A 302 -1.38 -13.15 -14.32
N TYR A 303 -1.36 -14.49 -14.22
CA TYR A 303 -0.28 -15.24 -13.57
C TYR A 303 0.85 -15.60 -14.54
N PRO A 304 2.11 -15.65 -14.10
CA PRO A 304 2.57 -15.19 -12.79
C PRO A 304 2.55 -13.67 -12.64
N ILE A 305 2.29 -13.18 -11.43
CA ILE A 305 2.49 -11.76 -11.07
C ILE A 305 3.99 -11.56 -10.88
N VAL A 306 4.60 -10.69 -11.68
CA VAL A 306 6.03 -10.36 -11.60
C VAL A 306 6.20 -8.93 -11.10
N LEU A 307 6.77 -8.75 -9.92
CA LEU A 307 7.09 -7.46 -9.31
C LEU A 307 8.62 -7.30 -9.23
N ILE A 308 9.17 -6.32 -9.94
CA ILE A 308 10.59 -5.95 -9.81
C ILE A 308 10.74 -5.14 -8.52
N THR A 309 11.65 -5.54 -7.64
CA THR A 309 11.88 -4.87 -6.35
C THR A 309 13.21 -4.12 -6.30
N ALA A 310 14.18 -4.56 -7.11
CA ALA A 310 15.44 -3.85 -7.29
C ALA A 310 16.00 -4.10 -8.71
N PRO A 311 16.49 -3.07 -9.42
CA PRO A 311 16.35 -1.65 -9.09
C PRO A 311 14.89 -1.18 -9.12
N VAL A 312 14.56 -0.16 -8.33
CA VAL A 312 13.22 0.43 -8.29
C VAL A 312 12.95 1.19 -9.58
N ASP A 313 11.70 1.16 -10.05
CA ASP A 313 11.30 1.88 -11.24
C ASP A 313 11.40 3.40 -11.04
N ALA A 314 12.23 4.03 -11.86
CA ALA A 314 12.48 5.46 -11.89
C ALA A 314 11.38 6.23 -12.63
N ARG A 315 10.50 5.55 -13.37
CA ARG A 315 9.38 6.17 -14.09
C ARG A 315 8.08 5.43 -13.81
N LEU A 316 7.16 6.09 -13.11
CA LEU A 316 5.86 5.54 -12.74
C LEU A 316 4.75 6.19 -13.57
N GLY A 317 3.53 5.68 -13.39
CA GLY A 317 2.34 6.24 -14.02
C GLY A 317 2.11 5.78 -15.46
N ALA A 318 1.00 6.25 -16.03
CA ALA A 318 0.59 5.86 -17.37
C ALA A 318 1.53 6.42 -18.44
N GLY A 319 2.41 5.56 -18.97
CA GLY A 319 3.36 5.94 -20.01
C GLY A 319 4.66 6.54 -19.48
N ASP A 320 5.06 6.17 -18.26
CA ASP A 320 6.36 6.48 -17.66
C ASP A 320 6.58 8.01 -17.48
N ASP A 321 5.52 8.75 -17.16
CA ASP A 321 5.50 10.21 -17.13
C ASP A 321 5.82 10.82 -15.75
N PHE A 322 5.66 10.05 -14.68
CA PHE A 322 6.04 10.46 -13.33
C PHE A 322 7.49 10.06 -13.03
N VAL A 323 8.35 11.03 -12.72
CA VAL A 323 9.71 10.75 -12.21
C VAL A 323 9.61 10.34 -10.76
N ASN A 324 9.99 9.10 -10.44
CA ASN A 324 10.04 8.62 -9.06
C ASN A 324 11.23 9.24 -8.31
N PRO A 325 11.01 10.17 -7.34
CA PRO A 325 12.11 10.77 -6.59
C PRO A 325 12.76 9.80 -5.60
N TRP A 326 12.10 8.67 -5.30
CA TRP A 326 12.54 7.63 -4.38
C TRP A 326 13.14 6.40 -5.08
N ALA A 327 13.40 6.49 -6.39
CA ALA A 327 14.18 5.50 -7.13
C ALA A 327 15.65 5.95 -7.21
N PRO A 328 16.54 5.43 -6.34
CA PRO A 328 17.95 5.79 -6.42
C PRO A 328 18.55 5.28 -7.74
N PRO A 329 19.42 6.08 -8.40
CA PRO A 329 20.07 5.64 -9.62
C PRO A 329 21.08 4.53 -9.30
N VAL A 330 21.21 3.56 -10.20
CA VAL A 330 22.24 2.52 -10.10
C VAL A 330 23.60 3.12 -10.48
N PRO A 331 24.64 3.04 -9.63
CA PRO A 331 25.96 3.51 -10.02
C PRO A 331 26.51 2.69 -11.20
N ALA A 332 26.89 3.38 -12.27
CA ALA A 332 27.42 2.75 -13.49
C ALA A 332 28.78 2.04 -13.26
N THR A 333 29.39 2.19 -12.09
CA THR A 333 30.61 1.47 -11.72
C THR A 333 30.35 0.13 -11.01
N CYS A 334 29.10 -0.19 -10.70
CA CYS A 334 28.75 -1.44 -10.01
C CYS A 334 28.82 -2.65 -10.94
N THR A 335 29.88 -3.44 -10.82
CA THR A 335 30.07 -4.64 -11.66
C THR A 335 29.16 -5.81 -11.28
N GLU A 336 28.44 -5.72 -10.16
CA GLU A 336 27.61 -6.80 -9.63
C GLU A 336 26.17 -6.37 -9.32
N ALA A 337 25.71 -5.20 -9.74
CA ALA A 337 24.42 -4.58 -9.40
C ALA A 337 23.25 -5.60 -9.29
N PRO A 338 22.43 -5.53 -8.23
CA PRO A 338 21.38 -6.52 -7.99
C PRO A 338 20.21 -6.32 -8.95
N VAL A 339 19.64 -7.44 -9.40
CA VAL A 339 18.31 -7.49 -10.01
C VAL A 339 17.47 -8.44 -9.18
N ARG A 340 16.36 -7.96 -8.60
CA ARG A 340 15.45 -8.76 -7.78
C ARG A 340 14.01 -8.62 -8.23
N ALA A 341 13.27 -9.71 -8.09
CA ALA A 341 11.84 -9.72 -8.31
C ALA A 341 11.14 -10.69 -7.36
N LEU A 342 9.92 -10.34 -6.98
CA LEU A 342 8.94 -11.26 -6.41
C LEU A 342 8.07 -11.81 -7.53
N ILE A 343 7.87 -13.13 -7.56
CA ILE A 343 7.10 -13.80 -8.61
C ILE A 343 6.09 -14.75 -7.95
N PHE A 344 4.81 -14.48 -8.20
CA PHE A 344 3.69 -15.17 -7.58
C PHE A 344 2.86 -15.90 -8.64
N ASP A 345 2.57 -17.17 -8.40
CA ASP A 345 1.75 -17.99 -9.29
C ASP A 345 0.94 -18.97 -8.45
N HIS A 346 -0.23 -19.37 -8.93
CA HIS A 346 -1.05 -20.40 -8.29
C HIS A 346 -0.48 -21.81 -8.54
N GLY A 347 0.41 -21.95 -9.52
CA GLY A 347 1.27 -23.14 -9.68
C GLY A 347 2.74 -22.84 -9.33
N ASP A 348 3.62 -23.79 -9.64
CA ASP A 348 5.05 -23.59 -9.45
C ASP A 348 5.62 -22.59 -10.47
N VAL A 349 6.45 -21.64 -9.99
CA VAL A 349 7.27 -20.80 -10.86
C VAL A 349 8.50 -21.61 -11.32
N ALA A 350 8.52 -21.98 -12.59
CA ALA A 350 9.54 -22.84 -13.18
C ALA A 350 10.88 -22.12 -13.39
N SER A 351 10.86 -20.84 -13.76
CA SER A 351 12.09 -20.06 -13.99
C SER A 351 11.82 -18.56 -14.04
N ALA A 352 12.85 -17.77 -13.73
CA ALA A 352 12.87 -16.34 -13.99
C ALA A 352 14.16 -15.90 -14.70
N ARG A 353 14.08 -14.81 -15.45
CA ARG A 353 15.21 -14.22 -16.18
C ARG A 353 15.01 -12.73 -16.39
N PHE A 354 16.10 -11.99 -16.58
CA PHE A 354 16.06 -10.55 -16.84
C PHE A 354 16.93 -10.18 -18.04
N ARG A 355 16.67 -9.01 -18.63
CA ARG A 355 17.52 -8.41 -19.66
C ARG A 355 17.43 -6.88 -19.65
N TRP A 356 18.43 -6.25 -20.25
CA TRP A 356 18.52 -4.80 -20.41
C TRP A 356 18.40 -4.41 -21.88
N ASP A 357 17.62 -3.37 -22.18
CA ASP A 357 17.48 -2.74 -23.50
C ASP A 357 17.22 -3.73 -24.66
N GLY A 358 16.43 -4.77 -24.41
CA GLY A 358 16.12 -5.82 -25.39
C GLY A 358 17.31 -6.73 -25.74
N GLY A 359 18.36 -6.73 -24.92
CA GLY A 359 19.55 -7.58 -25.04
C GLY A 359 19.28 -9.06 -24.71
N GLU A 360 20.37 -9.77 -24.38
CA GLU A 360 20.32 -11.20 -24.04
C GLU A 360 19.72 -11.43 -22.66
N TRP A 361 18.95 -12.51 -22.53
CA TRP A 361 18.38 -12.94 -21.26
C TRP A 361 19.43 -13.54 -20.34
N THR A 362 19.43 -13.09 -19.09
CA THR A 362 20.23 -13.63 -17.98
C THR A 362 19.31 -14.36 -17.01
N ALA A 363 19.64 -15.60 -16.66
CA ALA A 363 18.85 -16.38 -15.72
C ALA A 363 18.94 -15.81 -14.30
N MET A 364 17.82 -15.87 -13.57
CA MET A 364 17.75 -15.56 -12.15
C MET A 364 17.74 -16.85 -11.32
N ALA A 365 18.24 -16.76 -10.10
CA ALA A 365 18.20 -17.83 -9.11
C ALA A 365 17.15 -17.50 -8.04
N GLN A 366 16.43 -18.53 -7.58
CA GLN A 366 15.50 -18.42 -6.47
C GLN A 366 16.25 -18.21 -5.14
N TRP A 367 15.68 -17.44 -4.22
CA TRP A 367 16.22 -17.28 -2.87
C TRP A 367 15.91 -18.54 -2.03
N PRO A 368 16.90 -19.18 -1.39
CA PRO A 368 16.68 -20.45 -0.69
C PRO A 368 15.65 -20.39 0.44
N ASP A 369 15.64 -19.30 1.21
CA ASP A 369 14.78 -19.17 2.40
C ASP A 369 13.43 -18.51 2.08
N GLN A 370 13.24 -18.05 0.84
CA GLN A 370 12.01 -17.40 0.40
C GLN A 370 11.74 -17.70 -1.08
N PRO A 371 10.96 -18.76 -1.40
CA PRO A 371 10.82 -19.28 -2.75
C PRO A 371 10.11 -18.32 -3.73
N LEU A 372 9.40 -17.31 -3.23
CA LEU A 372 8.76 -16.29 -4.07
C LEU A 372 9.76 -15.26 -4.61
N GLN A 373 10.97 -15.19 -4.04
CA GLN A 373 11.98 -14.22 -4.40
C GLN A 373 12.99 -14.79 -5.40
N TRP A 374 13.28 -14.00 -6.43
CA TRP A 374 14.25 -14.30 -7.48
C TRP A 374 15.31 -13.20 -7.55
N ARG A 375 16.56 -13.60 -7.77
CA ARG A 375 17.71 -12.70 -7.83
C ARG A 375 18.64 -12.97 -9.00
N GLY A 376 19.26 -11.91 -9.50
CA GLY A 376 20.31 -11.90 -10.50
C GLY A 376 21.36 -10.84 -10.17
N ARG A 377 22.51 -10.92 -10.84
CA ARG A 377 23.58 -9.93 -10.76
C ARG A 377 23.89 -9.41 -12.15
N PHE A 378 24.21 -8.12 -12.26
CA PHE A 378 24.48 -7.47 -13.54
C PHE A 378 25.67 -6.52 -13.45
N ASP A 379 26.53 -6.54 -14.46
CA ASP A 379 27.62 -5.57 -14.59
C ASP A 379 27.10 -4.25 -15.16
N ALA A 380 26.80 -3.28 -14.29
CA ALA A 380 26.31 -1.96 -14.68
C ALA A 380 27.30 -1.17 -15.56
N SER A 381 28.60 -1.51 -15.53
CA SER A 381 29.63 -0.79 -16.28
C SER A 381 29.54 -0.98 -17.80
N VAL A 382 28.73 -1.94 -18.25
CA VAL A 382 28.47 -2.17 -19.67
C VAL A 382 27.39 -1.22 -20.23
N LEU A 383 26.62 -0.56 -19.36
CA LEU A 383 25.60 0.42 -19.75
C LEU A 383 26.15 1.85 -19.65
N THR A 384 25.58 2.73 -20.46
CA THR A 384 25.89 4.16 -20.40
C THR A 384 25.14 4.83 -19.24
N ALA A 385 25.58 6.02 -18.81
CA ALA A 385 24.75 6.82 -17.92
C ALA A 385 23.47 7.27 -18.64
N GLY A 386 22.33 7.23 -17.94
CA GLY A 386 21.01 7.56 -18.45
C GLY A 386 19.96 6.52 -18.08
N LEU A 387 18.76 6.66 -18.66
CA LEU A 387 17.65 5.75 -18.45
C LEU A 387 17.80 4.51 -19.34
N HIS A 388 17.62 3.33 -18.74
CA HIS A 388 17.69 2.03 -19.39
C HIS A 388 16.44 1.20 -19.04
N THR A 389 16.05 0.31 -19.94
CA THR A 389 14.86 -0.53 -19.75
C THR A 389 15.25 -1.90 -19.21
N LEU A 390 14.79 -2.22 -18.00
CA LEU A 390 14.87 -3.55 -17.41
C LEU A 390 13.60 -4.33 -17.75
N GLU A 391 13.77 -5.52 -18.29
CA GLU A 391 12.68 -6.49 -18.44
C GLU A 391 12.96 -7.70 -17.56
N VAL A 392 11.99 -8.10 -16.74
CA VAL A 392 12.02 -9.35 -15.95
C VAL A 392 10.88 -10.24 -16.39
N GLU A 393 11.19 -11.48 -16.75
CA GLU A 393 10.23 -12.49 -17.18
C GLU A 393 10.17 -13.63 -16.16
N GLY A 394 8.96 -13.93 -15.69
CA GLY A 394 8.64 -15.11 -14.90
C GLY A 394 7.88 -16.12 -15.74
N THR A 395 8.25 -17.40 -15.64
CA THR A 395 7.53 -18.51 -16.26
C THR A 395 7.00 -19.44 -15.17
N GLY A 396 5.69 -19.47 -15.01
CA GLY A 396 4.95 -20.40 -14.16
C GLY A 396 3.85 -21.07 -14.97
N THR A 397 2.59 -20.85 -14.60
CA THR A 397 1.42 -21.37 -15.34
C THR A 397 1.27 -20.73 -16.71
N THR A 398 1.65 -19.46 -16.84
CA THR A 398 1.97 -18.82 -18.12
C THR A 398 3.33 -18.11 -18.04
N THR A 399 3.67 -17.34 -19.07
CA THR A 399 4.86 -16.49 -19.05
C THR A 399 4.41 -15.05 -19.02
N GLN A 400 4.88 -14.29 -18.04
CA GLN A 400 4.61 -12.86 -17.89
C GLN A 400 5.92 -12.09 -17.84
N THR A 401 5.91 -10.87 -18.37
CA THR A 401 7.05 -9.96 -18.35
C THR A 401 6.62 -8.64 -17.72
N THR A 402 7.41 -8.16 -16.77
CA THR A 402 7.30 -6.80 -16.21
C THR A 402 8.49 -5.98 -16.68
N VAL A 403 8.25 -4.69 -16.87
CA VAL A 403 9.23 -3.72 -17.33
C VAL A 403 9.39 -2.66 -16.25
N ALA A 404 10.61 -2.17 -16.06
CA ALA A 404 10.91 -1.01 -15.25
C ALA A 404 11.90 -0.10 -15.99
N GLN A 405 11.80 1.21 -15.79
CA GLN A 405 12.81 2.17 -16.24
C GLN A 405 13.81 2.42 -15.12
N VAL A 406 15.10 2.23 -15.39
CA VAL A 406 16.14 2.37 -14.36
C VAL A 406 17.15 3.42 -14.79
N GLU A 407 17.42 4.37 -13.90
CA GLU A 407 18.42 5.40 -14.13
C GLU A 407 19.80 4.91 -13.70
N PHE A 408 20.76 4.96 -14.61
CA PHE A 408 22.17 4.71 -14.33
C PHE A 408 22.92 6.05 -14.26
N ALA A 409 23.65 6.27 -13.17
CA ALA A 409 24.40 7.50 -12.96
C ALA A 409 25.88 7.22 -12.70
N GLY A 410 26.73 8.21 -12.98
CA GLY A 410 28.13 8.15 -12.55
C GLY A 410 28.24 8.24 -11.03
N GLY A 411 29.08 7.43 -10.43
CA GLY A 411 29.29 7.39 -8.98
C GLY A 411 30.14 6.17 -8.60
N ASP A 412 30.62 6.14 -7.36
CA ASP A 412 31.24 4.95 -6.80
C ASP A 412 30.16 3.91 -6.51
N CYS A 413 30.51 2.62 -6.60
CA CYS A 413 29.55 1.57 -6.28
C CYS A 413 29.29 1.56 -4.77
N THR A 414 28.10 2.03 -4.37
CA THR A 414 27.64 2.08 -2.98
C THR A 414 26.64 0.96 -2.67
N VAL A 415 26.56 -0.08 -3.52
CA VAL A 415 25.74 -1.24 -3.20
C VAL A 415 26.30 -1.83 -1.90
N GLY A 416 25.47 -1.88 -0.86
CA GLY A 416 25.89 -2.32 0.48
C GLY A 416 26.55 -3.70 0.42
N GLU A 417 27.49 -3.94 1.34
CA GLU A 417 28.14 -5.25 1.46
C GLU A 417 27.07 -6.36 1.62
N GLU A 418 27.40 -7.57 1.17
CA GLU A 418 26.51 -8.72 1.35
C GLU A 418 26.41 -9.00 2.85
N ASP A 419 25.28 -8.66 3.48
CA ASP A 419 24.96 -9.06 4.85
C ASP A 419 24.81 -10.58 4.86
N LEU A 420 25.91 -11.29 5.08
CA LEU A 420 25.88 -12.74 5.20
C LEU A 420 25.26 -13.07 6.58
N PRO A 421 24.17 -13.85 6.65
CA PRO A 421 23.67 -14.32 7.93
C PRO A 421 24.74 -15.18 8.61
N GLY A 422 25.35 -14.64 9.68
CA GLY A 422 26.22 -15.40 10.60
C GLY A 422 27.72 -15.10 10.56
N ALA A 423 28.19 -13.99 9.97
CA ALA A 423 29.63 -13.66 9.99
C ALA A 423 30.13 -12.99 11.29
N ASP A 424 29.23 -12.59 12.20
CA ASP A 424 29.56 -11.65 13.27
C ASP A 424 29.45 -12.26 14.68
N ALA A 425 29.33 -13.58 14.81
CA ALA A 425 29.19 -14.22 16.11
C ALA A 425 30.52 -14.56 16.82
N ASP A 426 31.67 -14.51 16.14
CA ASP A 426 32.95 -14.95 16.75
C ASP A 426 34.14 -14.10 16.29
N ALA A 427 34.21 -12.83 16.70
CA ALA A 427 35.44 -12.04 16.55
C ALA A 427 35.71 -11.07 17.72
N ASP A 428 35.26 -11.41 18.93
CA ASP A 428 35.90 -10.91 20.15
C ASP A 428 37.08 -11.84 20.48
N GLY A 429 38.20 -11.55 19.81
CA GLY A 429 39.50 -12.09 20.11
C GLY A 429 40.19 -11.24 21.17
N ASP A 430 39.67 -11.25 22.39
CA ASP A 430 40.33 -10.74 23.58
C ASP A 430 41.53 -11.63 23.91
N GLY A 431 42.66 -11.26 23.33
CA GLY A 431 43.97 -11.69 23.77
C GLY A 431 44.33 -11.03 25.10
N ASP A 432 43.74 -11.51 26.20
CA ASP A 432 44.28 -11.32 27.54
C ASP A 432 44.87 -12.66 28.02
N ALA A 433 46.19 -12.76 27.79
CA ALA A 433 47.03 -13.70 28.47
C ALA A 433 47.22 -13.21 29.91
N ASP A 434 46.52 -13.81 30.87
CA ASP A 434 47.01 -13.93 32.24
C ASP A 434 46.69 -15.32 32.78
N ALA A 435 47.72 -15.88 33.41
CA ALA A 435 47.87 -17.28 33.72
C ALA A 435 47.96 -17.48 35.24
N ASP A 436 46.90 -17.99 35.84
CA ASP A 436 46.82 -18.61 37.15
C ASP A 436 45.34 -18.95 37.40
N GLY A 437 44.89 -20.18 37.64
CA GLY A 437 45.44 -21.23 38.50
C GLY A 437 44.35 -21.53 39.56
N GLU A 438 44.04 -22.83 39.77
CA GLU A 438 43.02 -23.39 40.69
C GLU A 438 41.58 -23.37 40.11
N GLY A 439 40.76 -24.44 40.06
CA GLY A 439 40.79 -25.76 40.70
C GLY A 439 39.48 -26.02 41.47
N GLY A 440 38.62 -26.93 40.98
CA GLY A 440 37.43 -27.48 41.68
C GLY A 440 36.11 -27.09 41.01
N ALA A 441 35.38 -27.98 40.33
CA ALA A 441 34.60 -29.15 40.78
C ALA A 441 33.18 -28.79 41.29
N ASP A 442 32.25 -29.70 40.98
CA ASP A 442 30.81 -29.80 41.36
C ASP A 442 29.86 -29.28 40.24
N ALA A 443 29.23 -30.12 39.41
CA ALA A 443 28.26 -31.22 39.62
C ALA A 443 26.84 -30.74 39.96
N ASP A 444 25.85 -31.55 39.49
CA ASP A 444 24.38 -31.45 39.61
C ASP A 444 23.73 -30.75 38.39
N ALA A 445 23.21 -31.42 37.35
CA ALA A 445 22.25 -32.54 37.27
C ALA A 445 20.97 -32.26 38.06
N ASP A 446 19.86 -32.01 37.35
CA ASP A 446 18.58 -32.69 37.60
C ASP A 446 17.64 -32.53 36.40
N ALA A 447 17.18 -33.68 35.94
CA ALA A 447 16.09 -33.90 35.00
C ALA A 447 14.87 -34.37 35.80
N ASP A 448 13.67 -34.06 35.34
CA ASP A 448 12.41 -34.82 35.54
C ASP A 448 11.37 -34.14 34.62
N ALA A 449 10.80 -34.72 33.57
CA ALA A 449 10.03 -35.96 33.41
C ALA A 449 8.60 -35.91 34.00
N ASP A 450 7.65 -36.15 33.10
CA ASP A 450 6.39 -36.89 33.25
C ASP A 450 5.05 -36.18 33.59
N ALA A 451 4.13 -36.36 32.63
CA ALA A 451 2.84 -37.05 32.76
C ALA A 451 1.54 -36.22 32.56
N SER A 452 0.85 -36.55 31.47
CA SER A 452 -0.62 -36.55 31.33
C SER A 452 -1.29 -37.51 32.34
N PRO A 453 -2.61 -37.37 32.60
CA PRO A 453 -3.55 -38.32 31.96
C PRO A 453 -4.97 -37.76 31.63
N ASP A 454 -5.47 -38.10 30.44
CA ASP A 454 -6.65 -38.97 30.12
C ASP A 454 -8.08 -38.82 30.74
N VAL A 455 -9.07 -38.96 29.80
CA VAL A 455 -10.49 -39.42 29.84
C VAL A 455 -11.56 -38.46 30.44
N GLU A 456 -12.83 -38.31 29.99
CA GLU A 456 -13.84 -39.08 29.22
C GLU A 456 -14.74 -38.08 28.44
N GLY A 457 -15.53 -38.35 27.39
CA GLY A 457 -16.30 -39.54 26.98
C GLY A 457 -17.80 -39.30 27.23
N GLU A 458 -18.60 -38.97 26.20
CA GLU A 458 -20.04 -39.32 26.15
C GLU A 458 -20.63 -39.21 24.74
N THR A 459 -21.41 -40.24 24.39
CA THR A 459 -22.17 -40.46 23.16
C THR A 459 -23.60 -39.94 23.30
N ASP A 460 -24.30 -39.71 22.19
CA ASP A 460 -25.56 -40.42 21.89
C ASP A 460 -26.13 -40.06 20.50
N ASP A 461 -26.70 -41.11 19.90
CA ASP A 461 -27.26 -41.26 18.57
C ASP A 461 -28.62 -40.56 18.35
N VAL A 462 -29.09 -40.48 17.08
CA VAL A 462 -30.30 -41.16 16.55
C VAL A 462 -30.81 -40.53 15.23
N GLU A 463 -30.68 -41.33 14.15
CA GLU A 463 -31.64 -41.66 13.05
C GLU A 463 -32.11 -40.60 12.02
N ASN A 464 -31.79 -40.80 10.72
CA ASN A 464 -32.59 -41.45 9.63
C ASN A 464 -33.49 -40.44 8.88
N ASP A 465 -33.82 -40.52 7.59
CA ASP A 465 -33.48 -41.32 6.40
C ASP A 465 -34.28 -40.65 5.24
N ASP A 466 -34.08 -41.13 4.01
CA ASP A 466 -34.78 -40.85 2.74
C ASP A 466 -34.44 -39.51 2.04
N GLY A 467 -33.96 -39.47 0.79
CA GLY A 467 -34.09 -40.43 -0.32
C GLY A 467 -34.79 -39.74 -1.49
N GLY A 468 -34.10 -39.59 -2.63
CA GLY A 468 -34.72 -38.97 -3.82
C GLY A 468 -33.79 -38.77 -5.02
N GLU A 469 -33.45 -39.87 -5.70
CA GLU A 469 -32.94 -39.87 -7.08
C GLU A 469 -33.89 -39.13 -8.05
N THR A 470 -33.34 -38.37 -9.01
CA THR A 470 -33.79 -38.45 -10.41
C THR A 470 -32.62 -38.32 -11.39
N LYS A 471 -32.73 -39.07 -12.48
CA LYS A 471 -31.71 -39.40 -13.49
C LYS A 471 -31.85 -38.53 -14.75
N SER A 472 -30.70 -38.21 -15.33
CA SER A 472 -30.28 -38.42 -16.74
C SER A 472 -31.10 -37.87 -17.92
N ALA A 473 -30.45 -37.04 -18.73
CA ALA A 473 -30.25 -37.11 -20.20
C ALA A 473 -29.67 -35.74 -20.66
N GLY A 474 -28.67 -35.58 -21.52
CA GLY A 474 -28.25 -36.36 -22.69
C GLY A 474 -28.40 -35.48 -23.95
N ASP A 475 -27.34 -35.41 -24.77
CA ASP A 475 -27.19 -34.76 -26.10
C ASP A 475 -26.72 -33.28 -26.09
N GLY A 476 -25.70 -32.82 -26.83
CA GLY A 476 -24.92 -33.38 -27.94
C GLY A 476 -24.90 -32.42 -29.15
N CYS A 477 -23.71 -32.13 -29.70
CA CYS A 477 -23.37 -31.34 -30.93
C CYS A 477 -23.30 -29.80 -30.75
N GLY A 478 -22.27 -29.03 -31.15
CA GLY A 478 -21.12 -29.22 -32.04
C GLY A 478 -21.26 -28.39 -33.32
N CYS A 479 -20.49 -27.29 -33.50
CA CYS A 479 -19.93 -26.78 -34.79
C CYS A 479 -19.15 -25.43 -34.68
N ARG A 480 -17.86 -25.50 -35.05
CA ARG A 480 -16.94 -24.58 -35.77
C ARG A 480 -17.21 -23.05 -35.93
N ALA A 481 -16.21 -22.29 -35.44
CA ALA A 481 -15.39 -21.21 -36.05
C ALA A 481 -15.87 -20.40 -37.28
N ALA A 482 -15.78 -19.06 -37.19
CA ALA A 482 -14.99 -18.19 -38.08
C ALA A 482 -15.04 -16.69 -37.70
N GLY A 483 -13.85 -16.09 -37.46
CA GLY A 483 -13.36 -14.82 -38.04
C GLY A 483 -14.05 -13.47 -37.75
N GLY A 484 -13.28 -12.53 -37.16
CA GLY A 484 -13.53 -11.09 -37.28
C GLY A 484 -12.72 -10.26 -36.27
N GLY A 485 -11.66 -9.59 -36.72
CA GLY A 485 -10.84 -8.67 -35.93
C GLY A 485 -11.55 -7.35 -35.54
N PRO A 486 -10.88 -6.50 -34.74
CA PRO A 486 -11.53 -5.62 -33.78
C PRO A 486 -11.90 -4.24 -34.36
N ALA A 487 -13.03 -3.70 -33.91
CA ALA A 487 -13.36 -2.28 -34.06
C ALA A 487 -13.48 -1.66 -32.67
N ARG A 488 -12.52 -0.78 -32.36
CA ARG A 488 -12.51 0.14 -31.21
C ARG A 488 -13.84 0.89 -31.11
N ALA A 489 -14.48 0.83 -29.95
CA ALA A 489 -15.54 1.76 -29.56
C ALA A 489 -15.07 2.53 -28.33
N VAL A 490 -14.77 3.81 -28.56
CA VAL A 490 -14.55 4.82 -27.53
C VAL A 490 -15.94 5.23 -27.04
N SER A 491 -16.29 4.89 -25.81
CA SER A 491 -17.52 5.35 -25.17
C SER A 491 -17.17 6.43 -24.15
N ALA A 492 -17.26 7.69 -24.58
CA ALA A 492 -17.30 8.84 -23.70
C ALA A 492 -18.71 8.99 -23.14
N PHE A 493 -18.90 8.78 -21.84
CA PHE A 493 -20.15 9.09 -21.15
C PHE A 493 -20.12 10.56 -20.70
N PHE A 494 -20.85 11.42 -21.40
CA PHE A 494 -21.23 12.76 -20.95
C PHE A 494 -22.63 12.69 -20.34
N LEU A 495 -22.74 12.86 -19.02
CA LEU A 495 -24.04 13.09 -18.38
C LEU A 495 -24.30 14.61 -18.29
N GLY A 496 -25.02 15.13 -19.28
CA GLY A 496 -25.52 16.52 -19.27
C GLY A 496 -26.88 16.61 -18.57
N LEU A 497 -26.92 17.16 -17.36
CA LEU A 497 -28.19 17.51 -16.71
C LEU A 497 -28.72 18.83 -17.29
N THR A 498 -29.89 18.76 -17.93
CA THR A 498 -30.58 19.93 -18.50
C THR A 498 -31.63 20.43 -17.52
N VAL A 499 -31.44 21.61 -16.93
CA VAL A 499 -32.45 22.28 -16.09
C VAL A 499 -33.50 22.97 -16.97
N LEU A 500 -34.74 22.46 -16.95
CA LEU A 500 -35.92 23.07 -17.57
C LEU A 500 -36.44 24.23 -16.72
N ALA A 501 -36.13 25.48 -17.12
CA ALA A 501 -36.79 26.67 -16.59
C ALA A 501 -38.06 26.98 -17.40
N ALA A 502 -39.23 26.76 -16.79
CA ALA A 502 -40.52 27.18 -17.34
C ALA A 502 -40.67 28.71 -17.26
N GLY A 503 -41.04 29.32 -18.39
CA GLY A 503 -40.97 30.76 -18.61
C GLY A 503 -42.13 31.61 -18.09
N ARG A 504 -41.91 32.93 -18.15
CA ARG A 504 -42.96 33.93 -18.34
C ARG A 504 -42.49 34.97 -19.35
N TRP A 505 -43.23 35.05 -20.45
CA TRP A 505 -43.05 35.96 -21.57
C TRP A 505 -44.06 37.10 -21.44
N PHE A 506 -43.64 38.36 -21.45
CA PHE A 506 -44.47 39.46 -21.98
C PHE A 506 -43.61 40.61 -22.55
N ARG A 507 -43.50 40.57 -23.89
CA ARG A 507 -43.45 41.65 -24.90
C ARG A 507 -42.74 42.99 -24.60
N ARG A 508 -41.72 43.23 -25.45
CA ARG A 508 -41.14 44.53 -25.87
C ARG A 508 -42.20 45.50 -26.43
N GLY A 509 -41.96 46.80 -26.24
CA GLY A 509 -42.61 47.87 -27.02
C GLY A 509 -42.09 49.25 -26.67
N THR A 510 -41.21 49.77 -27.52
CA THR A 510 -40.56 51.09 -27.50
C THR A 510 -41.52 52.28 -27.46
N LYS A 511 -41.13 53.39 -26.80
CA LYS A 511 -41.17 54.76 -27.36
C LYS A 511 -40.68 55.87 -26.39
N SER A 512 -39.98 56.82 -27.02
CA SER A 512 -39.82 58.24 -26.69
C SER A 512 -38.90 58.68 -25.55
N ALA A 513 -37.76 59.24 -25.98
CA ALA A 513 -37.06 60.31 -25.29
C ALA A 513 -37.90 61.61 -25.29
N ALA A 514 -37.92 62.29 -24.15
CA ALA A 514 -38.25 63.70 -24.04
C ALA A 514 -37.40 64.34 -22.94
N VAL A 515 -36.38 65.09 -23.39
CA VAL A 515 -36.03 66.45 -22.94
C VAL A 515 -36.28 66.80 -21.46
N GLY A 516 -35.19 67.04 -20.73
CA GLY A 516 -34.92 68.42 -20.32
C GLY A 516 -34.81 68.76 -18.83
N VAL A 517 -33.55 69.00 -18.42
CA VAL A 517 -33.03 70.17 -17.70
C VAL A 517 -33.28 70.33 -16.18
N ARG A 518 -32.17 70.72 -15.52
CA ARG A 518 -31.96 71.50 -14.27
C ARG A 518 -31.59 70.60 -13.08
N ARG A 519 -30.45 70.76 -12.42
CA ARG A 519 -29.49 71.86 -12.35
C ARG A 519 -28.10 71.32 -12.01
#